data_AF-A0A347AG10-F1
#
_entry.id   AF-A0A347AG10-F1
#
_cell.length_a   1.000
_cell.length_b   1.000
_cell.length_c   1.000
_cell.angle_alpha   90.00
_cell.angle_beta   90.00
_cell.angle_gamma   90.00
#
_symmetry.space_group_name_H-M   'P 1'
#
loop_
_entity.id
_entity.type
_entity.pdbx_description
1 polymer ?
#
loop_
_entity_poly.entity_id
_entity_poly.type
_entity_poly.pdbx_seq_one_letter_code
_entity_poly.pdbx_strand_id
1 'polypeptide(L)'
;MKSNPEKLRAGATVKCNDKNGVIGAIINYNDKICALTVYHLIKAAKCTLDSEFSLNGFKGSISKILDDLDLVIIESDASSDESEISNLGRPRIGSAYALNGTKKNSCNVMTVGKTYHYLSFSHRSIPLPGDSGSPIIQNRKVVGILSSVFFNNAAGIAVSVENFI
;
A
#
# COMPACT_ATOMS: atom_id res chain seq x y z
N MET A 1 1.83 29.82 -1.53
CA MET A 1 1.04 28.99 -2.45
C MET A 1 0.90 27.61 -1.82
N LYS A 2 -0.29 27.19 -1.41
CA LYS A 2 -0.52 25.78 -1.07
C LYS A 2 -0.58 25.04 -2.40
N SER A 3 0.38 24.16 -2.67
CA SER A 3 0.26 23.22 -3.77
C SER A 3 -1.06 22.48 -3.60
N ASN A 4 -1.90 22.41 -4.64
CA ASN A 4 -3.02 21.47 -4.61
C ASN A 4 -2.45 20.09 -4.23
N PRO A 5 -3.07 19.35 -3.30
CA PRO A 5 -2.66 17.98 -3.06
C PRO A 5 -2.70 17.22 -4.40
N GLU A 6 -1.63 16.50 -4.70
CA GLU A 6 -1.66 15.54 -5.80
C GLU A 6 -2.79 14.54 -5.50
N LYS A 7 -3.49 14.06 -6.53
CA LYS A 7 -4.62 13.12 -6.37
C LYS A 7 -4.27 11.98 -5.42
N LEU A 8 -5.23 11.59 -4.59
CA LEU A 8 -5.13 10.43 -3.72
C LEU A 8 -5.14 9.16 -4.57
N ARG A 9 -4.00 8.43 -4.61
CA ARG A 9 -3.81 7.28 -5.50
C ARG A 9 -2.91 6.21 -4.88
N ALA A 10 -2.96 5.01 -5.46
CA ALA A 10 -2.00 3.96 -5.15
C ALA A 10 -0.55 4.41 -5.44
N GLY A 11 0.37 4.06 -4.55
CA GLY A 11 1.76 4.50 -4.58
C GLY A 11 1.99 5.88 -3.97
N ALA A 12 0.96 6.64 -3.58
CA ALA A 12 1.15 7.90 -2.88
C ALA A 12 1.55 7.70 -1.41
N THR A 13 2.01 8.76 -0.76
CA THR A 13 2.50 8.69 0.62
C THR A 13 1.35 8.58 1.62
N VAL A 14 1.50 7.71 2.61
CA VAL A 14 0.75 7.77 3.89
C VAL A 14 1.73 8.15 4.99
N LYS A 15 1.31 9.07 5.85
CA LYS A 15 2.09 9.53 6.99
C LYS A 15 1.25 9.50 8.25
N CYS A 16 1.87 9.03 9.33
CA CYS A 16 1.36 9.19 10.68
C CYS A 16 2.51 9.50 11.62
N ASN A 17 2.35 10.54 12.45
CA ASN A 17 3.46 11.13 13.21
C ASN A 17 4.69 11.34 12.30
N ASP A 18 5.89 10.93 12.73
CA ASP A 18 7.13 11.07 11.96
C ASP A 18 7.45 9.87 11.05
N LYS A 19 6.49 8.97 10.82
CA LYS A 19 6.68 7.79 9.98
C LYS A 19 5.89 7.89 8.69
N ASN A 20 6.56 7.56 7.59
CA ASN A 20 5.99 7.48 6.26
C ASN A 20 5.92 6.01 5.83
N GLY A 21 4.91 5.72 5.02
CA GLY A 21 4.82 4.53 4.19
C GLY A 21 4.09 4.87 2.90
N VAL A 22 3.59 3.85 2.23
CA VAL A 22 2.97 3.98 0.92
C VAL A 22 1.53 3.47 0.95
N ILE A 23 0.65 4.14 0.21
CA ILE A 23 -0.72 3.71 -0.01
C ILE A 23 -0.69 2.57 -1.03
N GLY A 24 -1.12 1.38 -0.61
CA GLY A 24 -1.20 0.18 -1.43
C GLY A 24 -2.32 0.23 -2.44
N ALA A 25 -3.51 0.68 -2.03
CA ALA A 25 -4.65 0.84 -2.92
C ALA A 25 -5.60 1.91 -2.40
N ILE A 26 -6.39 2.49 -3.31
CA ILE A 26 -7.58 3.28 -3.01
C ILE A 26 -8.79 2.44 -3.39
N ILE A 27 -9.72 2.26 -2.45
CA ILE A 27 -10.92 1.45 -2.61
C ILE A 27 -12.16 2.23 -2.18
N ASN A 28 -13.32 1.83 -2.70
CA ASN A 28 -14.60 2.19 -2.10
C ASN A 28 -14.93 1.14 -1.04
N TYR A 29 -15.12 1.57 0.21
CA TYR A 29 -15.47 0.70 1.32
C TYR A 29 -16.52 1.39 2.18
N ASN A 30 -17.68 0.74 2.37
CA ASN A 30 -18.84 1.32 3.06
C ASN A 30 -19.23 2.73 2.53
N ASP A 31 -19.26 2.89 1.20
CA ASP A 31 -19.57 4.15 0.51
C ASP A 31 -18.59 5.31 0.80
N LYS A 32 -17.38 4.98 1.27
CA LYS A 32 -16.30 5.94 1.53
C LYS A 32 -15.06 5.65 0.70
N ILE A 33 -14.30 6.70 0.39
CA ILE A 33 -12.97 6.60 -0.20
C ILE A 33 -11.99 6.18 0.89
N CYS A 34 -11.38 5.01 0.74
CA CYS A 34 -10.45 4.46 1.71
C CYS A 34 -9.10 4.13 1.08
N ALA A 35 -8.03 4.37 1.83
CA ALA A 35 -6.69 3.91 1.53
C ALA A 35 -6.42 2.58 2.25
N LEU A 36 -5.89 1.61 1.52
CA LEU A 36 -5.27 0.41 2.08
C LEU A 36 -3.77 0.63 2.23
N THR A 37 -3.23 0.35 3.40
CA THR A 37 -1.79 0.27 3.66
C THR A 37 -1.51 -0.79 4.73
N VAL A 38 -0.26 -0.94 5.12
CA VAL A 38 0.18 -1.95 6.09
C VAL A 38 -0.06 -1.50 7.54
N TYR A 39 -0.49 -2.43 8.39
CA TYR A 39 -0.76 -2.14 9.80
C TYR A 39 0.51 -1.93 10.62
N HIS A 40 1.60 -2.65 10.35
CA HIS A 40 2.84 -2.49 11.11
C HIS A 40 3.43 -1.08 11.02
N LEU A 41 3.11 -0.30 9.98
CA LEU A 41 3.45 1.13 9.90
C LEU A 41 2.83 1.90 11.07
N ILE A 42 1.56 1.64 11.37
CA ILE A 42 0.78 2.26 12.45
C ILE A 42 1.42 1.94 13.80
N LYS A 43 1.77 0.66 14.02
CA LYS A 43 2.49 0.20 15.21
C LYS A 43 3.85 0.89 15.36
N ALA A 44 4.65 0.91 14.29
CA ALA A 44 5.98 1.53 14.29
C ALA A 44 5.94 3.05 14.50
N ALA A 45 4.87 3.70 14.04
CA ALA A 45 4.60 5.12 14.22
C ALA A 45 3.99 5.47 15.60
N LYS A 46 3.63 4.45 16.40
CA LYS A 46 2.87 4.59 17.65
C LYS A 46 1.55 5.35 17.46
N CYS A 47 0.90 5.13 16.33
CA CYS A 47 -0.38 5.74 16.02
C CYS A 47 -1.51 4.97 16.70
N THR A 48 -2.47 5.73 17.22
CA THR A 48 -3.71 5.25 17.85
C THR A 48 -4.88 5.39 16.87
N LEU A 49 -6.05 4.89 17.26
CA LEU A 49 -7.29 5.07 16.48
C LEU A 49 -7.65 6.56 16.29
N ASP A 50 -7.27 7.40 17.25
CA ASP A 50 -7.53 8.85 17.23
C ASP A 50 -6.42 9.66 16.54
N SER A 51 -5.37 9.00 16.04
CA SER A 51 -4.28 9.69 15.35
C SER A 51 -4.74 10.19 13.98
N GLU A 52 -4.33 11.42 13.63
CA GLU A 52 -4.58 11.98 12.31
C GLU A 52 -3.58 11.42 11.29
N PHE A 53 -4.10 10.87 10.19
CA PHE A 53 -3.30 10.39 9.07
C PHE A 53 -3.24 11.46 7.98
N SER A 54 -2.09 11.61 7.36
CA SER A 54 -1.97 12.35 6.09
C SER A 54 -1.84 11.36 4.94
N LEU A 55 -2.81 11.38 4.04
CA LEU A 55 -2.90 10.56 2.83
C LEU A 55 -2.63 11.46 1.62
N ASN A 56 -1.37 11.59 1.22
CA ASN A 56 -0.96 12.50 0.16
C ASN A 56 -1.44 13.97 0.34
N GLY A 57 -1.55 14.44 1.58
CA GLY A 57 -2.06 15.77 1.93
C GLY A 57 -3.53 15.81 2.33
N PHE A 58 -4.31 14.76 2.05
CA PHE A 58 -5.67 14.57 2.58
C PHE A 58 -5.61 14.06 4.01
N LYS A 59 -6.66 14.33 4.80
CA LYS A 59 -6.78 13.77 6.15
C LYS A 59 -7.34 12.37 6.06
N GLY A 60 -6.99 11.55 7.05
CA GLY A 60 -7.61 10.26 7.22
C GLY A 60 -7.68 9.79 8.66
N SER A 61 -8.58 8.83 8.89
CA SER A 61 -8.80 8.17 10.17
C SER A 61 -8.92 6.67 9.96
N ILE A 62 -8.55 5.88 10.97
CA ILE A 62 -8.65 4.42 10.88
C ILE A 62 -10.13 4.01 10.82
N SER A 63 -10.51 3.36 9.73
CA SER A 63 -11.83 2.74 9.58
C SER A 63 -11.84 1.31 10.11
N LYS A 64 -10.80 0.53 9.78
CA LYS A 64 -10.69 -0.88 10.21
C LYS A 64 -9.23 -1.35 10.25
N ILE A 65 -8.89 -2.15 11.25
CA ILE A 65 -7.61 -2.86 11.34
C ILE A 65 -7.86 -4.33 10.98
N LEU A 66 -7.01 -4.87 10.13
CA LEU A 66 -6.95 -6.29 9.72
C LEU A 66 -5.57 -6.81 10.11
N ASP A 67 -5.36 -6.96 11.42
CA ASP A 67 -4.06 -7.27 12.02
C ASP A 67 -3.48 -8.62 11.56
N ASP A 68 -4.33 -9.64 11.40
CA ASP A 68 -3.95 -10.95 10.85
C ASP A 68 -3.38 -10.89 9.43
N LEU A 69 -3.73 -9.83 8.68
CA LEU A 69 -3.29 -9.59 7.31
C LEU A 69 -2.17 -8.54 7.23
N ASP A 70 -1.78 -7.95 8.35
CA ASP A 70 -0.93 -6.76 8.38
C ASP A 70 -1.48 -5.62 7.52
N LEU A 71 -2.80 -5.41 7.52
CA LEU A 71 -3.46 -4.34 6.76
C LEU A 71 -4.27 -3.40 7.66
N VAL A 72 -4.38 -2.16 7.22
CA VAL A 72 -5.28 -1.15 7.79
C VAL A 72 -6.04 -0.45 6.66
N ILE A 73 -7.31 -0.19 6.92
CA ILE A 73 -8.21 0.61 6.08
C ILE A 73 -8.33 1.98 6.73
N ILE A 74 -7.95 3.01 6.00
CA ILE A 74 -7.99 4.40 6.45
C ILE A 74 -9.02 5.14 5.58
N GLU A 75 -10.09 5.66 6.19
CA GLU A 75 -11.03 6.54 5.51
C GLU A 75 -10.36 7.88 5.22
N SER A 76 -10.58 8.42 4.01
CA SER A 76 -10.05 9.72 3.60
C SER A 76 -11.17 10.76 3.48
N ASP A 77 -10.82 12.02 3.73
CA ASP A 77 -11.68 13.17 3.43
C ASP A 77 -11.65 13.60 1.95
N ALA A 78 -10.85 12.94 1.10
CA ALA A 78 -10.81 13.20 -0.34
C ALA A 78 -12.15 12.87 -1.02
N SER A 79 -12.58 13.73 -1.95
CA SER A 79 -13.71 13.43 -2.82
C SER A 79 -13.33 12.41 -3.93
N SER A 80 -14.34 11.91 -4.63
CA SER A 80 -14.15 11.00 -5.77
C SER A 80 -13.34 11.63 -6.91
N ASP A 81 -13.46 12.95 -7.15
CA ASP A 81 -12.71 13.64 -8.21
C ASP A 81 -11.22 13.83 -7.85
N GLU A 82 -10.94 13.88 -6.55
CA GLU A 82 -9.60 14.01 -5.96
C GLU A 82 -8.90 12.66 -5.77
N SER A 83 -9.59 11.55 -6.03
CA SER A 83 -9.07 10.20 -5.83
C SER A 83 -9.04 9.38 -7.12
N GLU A 84 -8.13 8.42 -7.16
CA GLU A 84 -8.00 7.44 -8.25
C GLU A 84 -8.22 6.04 -7.68
N ILE A 85 -9.46 5.53 -7.84
CA ILE A 85 -9.81 4.17 -7.39
C ILE A 85 -8.91 3.15 -8.09
N SER A 86 -8.31 2.27 -7.29
CA SER A 86 -7.38 1.28 -7.77
C SER A 86 -8.09 0.16 -8.50
N ASN A 87 -7.58 -0.19 -9.68
CA ASN A 87 -8.00 -1.41 -10.37
C ASN A 87 -7.36 -2.62 -9.67
N LEU A 88 -8.14 -3.35 -8.88
CA LEU A 88 -7.65 -4.53 -8.17
C LEU A 88 -7.66 -5.76 -9.10
N GLY A 89 -6.72 -6.67 -8.86
CA GLY A 89 -6.58 -7.87 -9.66
C GLY A 89 -6.06 -9.06 -8.87
N ARG A 90 -6.24 -10.24 -9.45
CA ARG A 90 -5.63 -11.47 -8.94
C ARG A 90 -4.17 -11.55 -9.38
N PRO A 91 -3.24 -11.91 -8.50
CA PRO A 91 -1.84 -12.10 -8.84
C PRO A 91 -1.65 -13.30 -9.78
N ARG A 92 -0.54 -13.29 -10.52
CA ARG A 92 -0.03 -14.44 -11.26
C ARG A 92 1.48 -14.53 -11.06
N ILE A 93 2.01 -15.74 -11.06
CA ILE A 93 3.46 -15.96 -11.08
C ILE A 93 4.05 -15.22 -12.29
N GLY A 94 5.15 -14.49 -12.06
CA GLY A 94 5.84 -13.71 -13.09
C GLY A 94 6.04 -12.25 -12.73
N SER A 95 6.35 -11.44 -13.73
CA SER A 95 6.81 -10.07 -13.54
C SER A 95 5.75 -9.15 -12.94
N ALA A 96 6.20 -8.29 -12.04
CA ALA A 96 5.45 -7.23 -11.39
C ALA A 96 6.39 -6.08 -11.02
N TYR A 97 5.89 -5.05 -10.35
CA TYR A 97 6.72 -4.03 -9.72
C TYR A 97 6.06 -3.46 -8.48
N ALA A 98 6.86 -3.07 -7.49
CA ALA A 98 6.42 -2.21 -6.40
C ALA A 98 6.47 -0.74 -6.84
N LEU A 99 5.49 0.07 -6.43
CA LEU A 99 5.43 1.50 -6.76
C LEU A 99 5.47 2.37 -5.49
N ASN A 100 6.39 3.33 -5.43
CA ASN A 100 6.43 4.37 -4.40
C ASN A 100 6.61 5.74 -5.08
N GLY A 101 5.59 6.58 -5.02
CA GLY A 101 5.49 7.85 -5.75
C GLY A 101 5.57 7.63 -7.26
N THR A 102 6.73 7.94 -7.83
CA THR A 102 7.08 7.71 -9.24
C THR A 102 8.10 6.58 -9.42
N LYS A 103 8.72 6.10 -8.33
CA LYS A 103 9.74 5.05 -8.34
C LYS A 103 9.07 3.69 -8.56
N LYS A 104 9.39 3.05 -9.68
CA LYS A 104 9.04 1.66 -9.96
C LYS A 104 10.20 0.76 -9.62
N ASN A 105 9.94 -0.26 -8.81
CA ASN A 105 10.93 -1.24 -8.42
C ASN A 105 10.51 -2.63 -8.90
N SER A 106 11.19 -3.13 -9.94
CA SER A 106 10.85 -4.40 -10.58
C SER A 106 11.00 -5.59 -9.63
N CYS A 107 10.03 -6.50 -9.69
CA CYS A 107 10.04 -7.76 -8.95
C CYS A 107 9.35 -8.88 -9.74
N ASN A 108 9.38 -10.09 -9.22
CA ASN A 108 8.54 -11.18 -9.68
C ASN A 108 7.69 -11.71 -8.52
N VAL A 109 6.43 -12.04 -8.81
CA VAL A 109 5.63 -12.91 -7.96
C VAL A 109 6.12 -14.33 -8.16
N MET A 110 6.68 -14.93 -7.11
CA MET A 110 7.24 -16.27 -7.11
C MET A 110 6.20 -17.32 -6.73
N THR A 111 5.28 -16.97 -5.83
CA THR A 111 4.23 -17.87 -5.35
C THR A 111 2.99 -17.05 -5.01
N VAL A 112 1.84 -17.58 -5.39
CA VAL A 112 0.53 -17.01 -5.10
C VAL A 112 -0.09 -17.81 -3.96
N GLY A 113 -0.20 -17.19 -2.78
CA GLY A 113 -1.01 -17.69 -1.68
C GLY A 113 -2.30 -16.88 -1.51
N LYS A 114 -3.27 -17.44 -0.78
CA LYS A 114 -4.54 -16.78 -0.47
C LYS A 114 -4.37 -15.50 0.36
N THR A 115 -3.42 -15.52 1.29
CA THR A 115 -3.14 -14.40 2.21
C THR A 115 -1.94 -13.58 1.77
N TYR A 116 -0.85 -14.25 1.41
CA TYR A 116 0.41 -13.63 1.04
C TYR A 116 0.93 -14.16 -0.29
N HIS A 117 1.61 -13.30 -1.02
CA HIS A 117 2.38 -13.64 -2.21
C HIS A 117 3.86 -13.46 -1.91
N TYR A 118 4.68 -14.42 -2.32
CA TYR A 118 6.13 -14.30 -2.22
C TYR A 118 6.66 -13.56 -3.44
N LEU A 119 7.57 -12.62 -3.21
CA LEU A 119 8.20 -11.80 -4.21
C LEU A 119 9.70 -12.05 -4.26
N SER A 120 10.30 -11.90 -5.43
CA SER A 120 11.75 -11.76 -5.59
C SER A 120 12.08 -10.39 -6.16
N PHE A 121 12.99 -9.66 -5.52
CA PHE A 121 13.55 -8.40 -6.01
C PHE A 121 14.97 -8.60 -6.53
N SER A 122 15.47 -7.63 -7.28
CA SER A 122 16.90 -7.54 -7.57
C SER A 122 17.64 -7.09 -6.31
N HIS A 123 18.80 -7.69 -6.03
CA HIS A 123 19.66 -7.26 -4.92
C HIS A 123 20.13 -5.80 -5.04
N ARG A 124 20.12 -5.23 -6.25
CA ARG A 124 20.49 -3.82 -6.50
C ARG A 124 19.36 -2.85 -6.24
N SER A 125 18.13 -3.35 -6.14
CA SER A 125 16.93 -2.54 -5.98
C SER A 125 15.99 -3.20 -4.98
N ILE A 126 16.51 -3.56 -3.80
CA ILE A 126 15.67 -4.06 -2.72
C ILE A 126 14.86 -2.88 -2.14
N PRO A 127 13.54 -3.01 -1.91
CA PRO A 127 12.78 -1.97 -1.21
C PRO A 127 13.37 -1.70 0.18
N LEU A 128 13.36 -0.44 0.59
CA LEU A 128 13.96 0.03 1.84
C LEU A 128 12.87 0.38 2.87
N PRO A 129 13.23 0.59 4.15
CA PRO A 129 12.31 1.18 5.10
C PRO A 129 11.68 2.46 4.54
N GLY A 130 10.34 2.51 4.55
CA GLY A 130 9.55 3.57 3.90
C GLY A 130 8.87 3.13 2.59
N ASP A 131 9.28 2.02 1.97
CA ASP A 131 8.57 1.40 0.84
C ASP A 131 7.42 0.49 1.31
N SER A 132 7.28 0.23 2.62
CA SER A 132 6.20 -0.56 3.19
C SER A 132 4.83 0.00 2.81
N GLY A 133 3.90 -0.88 2.43
CA GLY A 133 2.60 -0.51 1.88
C GLY A 133 2.62 -0.29 0.37
N SER A 134 3.76 -0.37 -0.32
CA SER A 134 3.81 -0.16 -1.78
C SER A 134 2.89 -1.15 -2.52
N PRO A 135 2.07 -0.68 -3.48
CA PRO A 135 1.32 -1.56 -4.36
C PRO A 135 2.27 -2.43 -5.17
N ILE A 136 1.96 -3.72 -5.23
CA ILE A 136 2.50 -4.63 -6.23
C ILE A 136 1.59 -4.59 -7.44
N ILE A 137 2.13 -4.14 -8.58
CA ILE A 137 1.37 -3.92 -9.80
C ILE A 137 1.72 -4.97 -10.85
N GLN A 138 0.69 -5.61 -11.39
CA GLN A 138 0.79 -6.55 -12.50
C GLN A 138 -0.33 -6.24 -13.51
N ASN A 139 0.00 -6.10 -14.80
CA ASN A 139 -0.97 -5.78 -15.86
C ASN A 139 -1.87 -4.56 -15.54
N ARG A 140 -1.28 -3.49 -14.97
CA ARG A 140 -1.98 -2.26 -14.54
C ARG A 140 -2.98 -2.46 -13.40
N LYS A 141 -2.91 -3.59 -12.70
CA LYS A 141 -3.75 -3.87 -11.52
C LYS A 141 -2.90 -3.99 -10.27
N VAL A 142 -3.41 -3.49 -9.15
CA VAL A 142 -2.83 -3.80 -7.83
C VAL A 142 -3.20 -5.24 -7.51
N VAL A 143 -2.20 -6.08 -7.32
CA VAL A 143 -2.36 -7.52 -7.01
C VAL A 143 -1.88 -7.88 -5.60
N GLY A 144 -1.24 -6.94 -4.90
CA GLY A 144 -0.84 -7.10 -3.51
C GLY A 144 -0.30 -5.81 -2.92
N ILE A 145 -0.07 -5.80 -1.61
CA ILE A 145 0.48 -4.67 -0.85
C ILE A 145 1.75 -5.13 -0.15
N LEU A 146 2.89 -4.51 -0.44
CA LEU A 146 4.20 -4.90 0.11
C LEU A 146 4.20 -4.77 1.63
N SER A 147 4.32 -5.90 2.34
CA SER A 147 4.35 -5.95 3.80
C SER A 147 5.78 -6.00 4.32
N SER A 148 6.61 -6.90 3.81
CA SER A 148 7.97 -7.07 4.34
C SER A 148 8.95 -7.51 3.27
N VAL A 149 10.24 -7.30 3.57
CA VAL A 149 11.38 -7.59 2.70
C VAL A 149 12.48 -8.25 3.53
N PHE A 150 13.03 -9.33 3.00
CA PHE A 150 14.14 -10.09 3.57
C PHE A 150 15.43 -9.72 2.84
N PHE A 151 16.28 -8.91 3.49
CA PHE A 151 17.49 -8.35 2.88
C PHE A 151 18.57 -9.39 2.55
N ASN A 152 18.55 -10.55 3.21
CA ASN A 152 19.53 -11.61 3.02
C ASN A 152 19.39 -12.34 1.66
N ASN A 153 18.19 -12.38 1.08
CA ASN A 153 17.92 -13.08 -0.17
C ASN A 153 17.11 -12.25 -1.19
N ALA A 154 16.93 -10.96 -0.92
CA ALA A 154 16.10 -10.05 -1.71
C ALA A 154 14.66 -10.56 -1.94
N ALA A 155 14.13 -11.38 -1.03
CA ALA A 155 12.73 -11.82 -1.08
C ALA A 155 11.83 -10.77 -0.43
N GLY A 156 10.56 -10.78 -0.77
CA GLY A 156 9.55 -10.00 -0.07
C GLY A 156 8.24 -10.75 0.04
N ILE A 157 7.33 -10.20 0.85
CA ILE A 157 5.95 -10.67 0.97
C ILE A 157 5.01 -9.52 0.69
N ALA A 158 3.96 -9.79 -0.09
CA ALA A 158 2.86 -8.87 -0.28
C ALA A 158 1.56 -9.50 0.20
N VAL A 159 0.75 -8.71 0.90
CA VAL A 159 -0.60 -9.10 1.30
C VAL A 159 -1.47 -9.15 0.07
N SER A 160 -2.28 -10.20 -0.07
CA SER A 160 -3.25 -10.30 -1.16
C SER A 160 -4.36 -9.27 -1.03
N VAL A 161 -4.74 -8.68 -2.17
CA VAL A 161 -5.91 -7.78 -2.26
C VAL A 161 -7.17 -8.48 -2.76
N GLU A 162 -7.14 -9.81 -2.94
CA GLU A 162 -8.27 -10.55 -3.52
C GLU A 162 -9.57 -10.44 -2.70
N ASN A 163 -9.48 -10.24 -1.39
CA ASN A 163 -10.65 -10.05 -0.52
C ASN A 163 -11.37 -8.70 -0.72
N PHE A 164 -10.83 -7.83 -1.57
CA PHE A 164 -11.38 -6.49 -1.86
C PHE A 164 -11.87 -6.36 -3.31
N ILE A 165 -11.89 -7.46 -4.08
CA ILE A 165 -12.38 -7.53 -5.48
C ILE A 165 -13.88 -7.80 -5.51
#